data_AF-A0A2P0QM32-F1
#
_entry.id   AF-A0A2P0QM32-F1
#
_cell.length_a   1.000
_cell.length_b   1.000
_cell.length_c   1.000
_cell.angle_alpha   90.00
_cell.angle_beta   90.00
_cell.angle_gamma   90.00
#
_symmetry.space_group_name_H-M   'P 1'
#
loop_
_entity.id
_entity.type
_entity.pdbx_description
1 polymer ?
#
loop_
_entity_poly.entity_id
_entity_poly.type
_entity_poly.pdbx_seq_one_letter_code
_entity_poly.pdbx_strand_id
1 'polypeptide(L)'
;MPGIEPKKTIKEISPIDVYKLLPKTNCRECGEANCMAFATRVVNGELTVADCPPVTLPEYHSAYEKLLHLMAPPVRMVIVGTGDRAIKIGGKYVLFRHEFTYHNPTPIAIDVADDLPDEERDARVKAIQEFSYNYIGRDLHLDAIAIRSTQHDPAAFASTVNAVAAKTDLPLILCTYDAAIMAAGLARIKDRRPLLYAATSDNWKEMAELAVLYHCPLVVSAPQDLTLLSSLAKTLLEYGVSDLVLDPGTSMDPNLATT
;
A
#
# COMPACT_ATOMS: atom_id res chain seq x y z
N MET A 1 -20.57 21.97 1.70
CA MET A 1 -19.25 21.57 1.15
C MET A 1 -18.90 22.60 0.08
N PRO A 2 -17.87 23.44 0.28
CA PRO A 2 -17.38 24.29 -0.79
C PRO A 2 -17.00 23.40 -1.98
N GLY A 3 -17.45 23.76 -3.17
CA GLY A 3 -17.34 22.96 -4.38
C GLY A 3 -15.88 22.55 -4.62
N ILE A 4 -15.62 21.26 -4.47
CA ILE A 4 -14.34 20.67 -4.88
C ILE A 4 -14.38 20.70 -6.40
N GLU A 5 -13.61 21.60 -7.02
CA GLU A 5 -13.40 21.56 -8.47
C GLU A 5 -12.94 20.14 -8.83
N PRO A 6 -13.53 19.50 -9.85
CA PRO A 6 -13.16 18.16 -10.23
C PRO A 6 -11.68 18.13 -10.60
N LYS A 7 -10.91 17.37 -9.84
CA LYS A 7 -9.48 17.20 -10.08
C LYS A 7 -9.28 16.62 -11.47
N LYS A 8 -8.42 17.27 -12.28
CA LYS A 8 -8.01 16.76 -13.60
C LYS A 8 -7.52 15.31 -13.47
N THR A 9 -8.01 14.45 -14.37
CA THR A 9 -7.51 13.08 -14.53
C THR A 9 -6.12 13.09 -15.15
N ILE A 10 -5.37 11.99 -15.03
CA ILE A 10 -4.01 11.89 -15.60
C ILE A 10 -3.99 12.17 -17.11
N LYS A 11 -5.08 11.90 -17.82
CA LYS A 11 -5.23 12.18 -19.26
C LYS A 11 -5.43 13.66 -19.58
N GLU A 12 -5.95 14.44 -18.63
CA GLU A 12 -6.25 15.87 -18.80
C GLU A 12 -5.11 16.76 -18.31
N ILE A 13 -4.21 16.22 -17.48
CA ILE A 13 -3.02 16.92 -17.02
C ILE A 13 -2.05 17.01 -18.20
N SER A 14 -1.79 18.23 -18.64
CA SER A 14 -0.81 18.49 -19.70
C SER A 14 0.59 18.74 -19.11
N PRO A 15 1.67 18.54 -19.89
CA PRO A 15 3.01 18.95 -19.47
C PRO A 15 3.10 20.43 -19.10
N ILE A 16 2.24 21.27 -19.69
CA ILE A 16 2.17 22.71 -19.38
C ILE A 16 1.65 22.94 -17.95
N ASP A 17 0.68 22.15 -17.49
CA ASP A 17 0.14 22.26 -16.13
C ASP A 17 1.23 21.99 -15.08
N VAL A 18 2.05 20.95 -15.30
CA VAL A 18 3.21 20.62 -14.46
C VAL A 18 4.28 21.71 -14.58
N TYR A 19 4.66 22.08 -15.81
CA TYR A 19 5.70 23.09 -16.07
C TYR A 19 5.43 24.45 -15.40
N LYS A 20 4.16 24.87 -15.33
CA LYS A 20 3.77 26.12 -14.67
C LYS A 20 4.17 26.17 -13.20
N LEU A 21 4.18 25.01 -12.53
CA LEU A 21 4.49 24.86 -11.11
C LEU A 21 5.97 24.49 -10.85
N LEU A 22 6.77 24.24 -11.88
CA LEU A 22 8.21 23.99 -11.71
C LEU A 22 8.99 25.30 -11.46
N PRO A 23 10.21 25.20 -10.87
CA PRO A 23 11.14 26.33 -10.72
C PRO A 23 11.59 27.01 -12.02
N LYS A 24 11.47 26.33 -13.18
CA LYS A 24 11.85 26.83 -14.52
C LYS A 24 13.32 27.24 -14.65
N THR A 25 14.20 26.69 -13.84
CA THR A 25 15.64 26.99 -13.85
C THR A 25 16.38 26.37 -15.05
N ASN A 26 15.83 25.31 -15.65
CA ASN A 26 16.49 24.53 -16.72
C ASN A 26 17.92 24.04 -16.34
N CYS A 27 18.15 23.78 -15.06
CA CYS A 27 19.46 23.42 -14.49
C CYS A 27 20.00 22.04 -14.94
N ARG A 28 19.12 21.13 -15.38
CA ARG A 28 19.42 19.74 -15.75
C ARG A 28 19.90 18.84 -14.60
N GLU A 29 19.71 19.24 -13.35
CA GLU A 29 20.06 18.42 -12.17
C GLU A 29 19.24 17.12 -12.08
N CYS A 30 18.06 17.08 -12.70
CA CYS A 30 17.23 15.88 -12.83
C CYS A 30 17.62 14.99 -14.04
N GLY A 31 18.68 15.33 -14.77
CA GLY A 31 19.11 14.59 -15.98
C GLY A 31 18.33 14.93 -17.26
N GLU A 32 17.28 15.75 -17.17
CA GLU A 32 16.47 16.17 -18.31
C GLU A 32 17.04 17.38 -19.05
N ALA A 33 16.79 17.47 -20.36
CA ALA A 33 17.33 18.54 -21.20
C ALA A 33 16.90 19.95 -20.77
N ASN A 34 15.67 20.09 -20.26
CA ASN A 34 15.06 21.30 -19.73
C ASN A 34 13.83 20.95 -18.86
N CYS A 35 13.24 21.95 -18.19
CA CYS A 35 12.09 21.73 -17.30
C CYS A 35 10.83 21.26 -18.04
N MET A 36 10.66 21.57 -19.33
CA MET A 36 9.51 21.08 -20.12
C MET A 36 9.66 19.58 -20.42
N ALA A 37 10.87 19.11 -20.73
CA ALA A 37 11.16 17.69 -20.89
C ALA A 37 10.84 16.92 -19.61
N PHE A 38 11.29 17.42 -18.46
CA PHE A 38 10.92 16.86 -17.15
C PHE A 38 9.41 16.82 -16.95
N ALA A 39 8.70 17.93 -17.22
CA ALA A 39 7.24 17.99 -17.06
C ALA A 39 6.51 16.93 -17.93
N THR A 40 6.96 16.73 -19.17
CA THR A 40 6.40 15.69 -20.06
C THR A 40 6.61 14.29 -19.49
N ARG A 41 7.82 13.97 -19.01
CA ARG A 41 8.12 12.65 -18.43
C ARG A 41 7.36 12.38 -17.13
N VAL A 42 7.11 13.42 -16.33
CA VAL A 42 6.25 13.31 -15.12
C VAL A 42 4.81 12.99 -15.49
N VAL A 43 4.24 13.68 -16.49
CA VAL A 43 2.86 13.40 -16.95
C VAL A 43 2.74 11.99 -17.54
N ASN A 44 3.78 11.50 -18.22
CA ASN A 44 3.84 10.13 -18.74
C ASN A 44 4.04 9.07 -17.64
N GLY A 45 4.28 9.46 -16.39
CA GLY A 45 4.55 8.54 -15.27
C GLY A 45 5.93 7.87 -15.34
N GLU A 46 6.86 8.44 -16.10
CA GLU A 46 8.24 7.97 -16.23
C GLU A 46 9.13 8.52 -15.11
N LEU A 47 8.78 9.71 -14.59
CA LEU A 47 9.43 10.37 -13.45
C LEU A 47 8.37 10.80 -12.44
N THR A 48 8.80 11.04 -11.21
CA THR A 48 8.01 11.61 -10.12
C THR A 48 8.40 13.06 -9.88
N VAL A 49 7.53 13.82 -9.20
CA VAL A 49 7.82 15.23 -8.85
C VAL A 49 9.09 15.35 -8.01
N ALA A 50 9.38 14.35 -7.17
CA ALA A 50 10.55 14.32 -6.29
C ALA A 50 11.88 14.17 -7.06
N ASP A 51 11.86 13.74 -8.32
CA ASP A 51 13.06 13.59 -9.15
C ASP A 51 13.63 14.92 -9.67
N CYS A 52 13.01 16.06 -9.30
CA CYS A 52 13.56 17.40 -9.53
C CYS A 52 14.13 17.95 -8.21
N PRO A 53 15.46 17.90 -7.99
CA PRO A 53 16.05 18.40 -6.75
C PRO A 53 15.71 19.86 -6.43
N PRO A 54 15.64 20.79 -7.41
CA PRO A 54 15.26 22.17 -7.11
C PRO A 54 13.85 22.32 -6.52
N VAL A 55 12.85 21.56 -6.98
CA VAL A 55 11.47 21.77 -6.53
C VAL A 55 11.24 21.34 -5.08
N THR A 56 12.13 20.50 -4.52
CA THR A 56 12.05 20.06 -3.12
C THR A 56 12.67 21.05 -2.14
N LEU A 57 13.33 22.11 -2.64
CA LEU A 57 13.90 23.16 -1.80
C LEU A 57 12.82 23.94 -1.04
N PRO A 58 13.10 24.43 0.17
CA PRO A 58 12.12 25.13 1.02
C PRO A 58 11.43 26.31 0.32
N GLU A 59 12.14 27.03 -0.56
CA GLU A 59 11.61 28.18 -1.30
C GLU A 59 10.48 27.80 -2.30
N TYR A 60 10.43 26.55 -2.76
CA TYR A 60 9.40 26.05 -3.68
C TYR A 60 8.35 25.17 -3.02
N HIS A 61 8.33 25.10 -1.69
CA HIS A 61 7.46 24.20 -0.93
C HIS A 61 5.98 24.28 -1.36
N SER A 62 5.42 25.48 -1.52
CA SER A 62 4.02 25.63 -1.98
C SER A 62 3.78 25.10 -3.39
N ALA A 63 4.76 25.24 -4.29
CA ALA A 63 4.65 24.73 -5.65
C ALA A 63 4.80 23.20 -5.69
N TYR A 64 5.69 22.67 -4.85
CA TYR A 64 5.87 21.23 -4.66
C TYR A 64 4.58 20.56 -4.15
N GLU A 65 3.92 21.12 -3.13
CA GLU A 65 2.64 20.60 -2.64
C GLU A 65 1.55 20.60 -3.72
N LYS A 66 1.45 21.68 -4.50
CA LYS A 66 0.50 21.75 -5.62
C LYS A 66 0.79 20.70 -6.69
N LEU A 67 2.06 20.45 -6.99
CA LEU A 67 2.47 19.39 -7.92
C LEU A 67 2.12 18.00 -7.39
N LEU A 68 2.40 17.73 -6.12
CA LEU A 68 2.02 16.47 -5.48
C LEU A 68 0.51 16.28 -5.50
N HIS A 69 -0.26 17.33 -5.22
CA HIS A 69 -1.71 17.27 -5.28
C HIS A 69 -2.23 17.04 -6.70
N LEU A 70 -1.70 17.76 -7.68
CA LEU A 70 -2.06 17.62 -9.10
C LEU A 70 -1.79 16.20 -9.59
N MET A 71 -0.60 15.67 -9.29
CA MET A 71 -0.15 14.36 -9.74
C MET A 71 -0.63 13.21 -8.86
N ALA A 72 -1.29 13.45 -7.72
CA ALA A 72 -1.69 12.34 -6.84
C ALA A 72 -2.67 11.39 -7.55
N PRO A 73 -2.53 10.06 -7.38
CA PRO A 73 -3.44 9.10 -7.97
C PRO A 73 -4.84 9.19 -7.34
N PRO A 74 -5.93 8.93 -8.10
CA PRO A 74 -7.28 8.77 -7.56
C PRO A 74 -7.37 7.70 -6.47
N VAL A 75 -6.70 6.56 -6.67
CA VAL A 75 -6.53 5.54 -5.64
C VAL A 75 -5.22 5.80 -4.92
N ARG A 76 -5.30 6.16 -3.63
CA ARG A 76 -4.12 6.39 -2.79
C ARG A 76 -3.17 5.19 -2.84
N MET A 77 -1.87 5.46 -2.81
CA MET A 77 -0.85 4.44 -2.65
C MET A 77 -0.63 4.18 -1.16
N VAL A 78 -0.61 2.92 -0.76
CA VAL A 78 -0.25 2.48 0.59
C VAL A 78 1.01 1.64 0.51
N ILE A 79 1.94 1.90 1.42
CA ILE A 79 3.18 1.14 1.55
C ILE A 79 2.98 0.10 2.64
N VAL A 80 3.45 -1.13 2.45
CA VAL A 80 3.49 -2.17 3.50
C VAL A 80 4.92 -2.68 3.60
N GLY A 81 5.44 -2.81 4.82
CA GLY A 81 6.85 -3.11 5.04
C GLY A 81 7.73 -1.87 5.11
N THR A 82 9.03 -2.11 5.22
CA THR A 82 10.09 -1.09 5.28
C THR A 82 11.28 -1.51 4.41
N GLY A 83 12.17 -0.57 4.10
CA GLY A 83 13.36 -0.83 3.28
C GLY A 83 13.07 -1.19 1.82
N ASP A 84 14.02 -1.86 1.17
CA ASP A 84 14.00 -2.15 -0.27
C ASP A 84 12.93 -3.19 -0.66
N ARG A 85 12.46 -3.98 0.32
CA ARG A 85 11.42 -5.00 0.14
C ARG A 85 10.01 -4.46 0.39
N ALA A 86 9.85 -3.19 0.75
CA ALA A 86 8.54 -2.59 0.99
C ALA A 86 7.67 -2.65 -0.28
N ILE A 87 6.45 -3.17 -0.14
CA ILE A 87 5.50 -3.29 -1.25
C ILE A 87 4.63 -2.04 -1.33
N LYS A 88 4.28 -1.66 -2.56
CA LYS A 88 3.37 -0.55 -2.85
C LYS A 88 2.07 -1.12 -3.39
N ILE A 89 0.96 -0.88 -2.71
CA ILE A 89 -0.39 -1.23 -3.17
C ILE A 89 -1.17 0.04 -3.51
N GLY A 90 -2.16 -0.08 -4.39
CA GLY A 90 -2.91 1.07 -4.89
C GLY A 90 -2.07 1.94 -5.83
N GLY A 91 -2.27 3.26 -5.77
CA GLY A 91 -1.58 4.21 -6.66
C GLY A 91 -2.00 4.10 -8.13
N LYS A 92 -3.29 3.85 -8.37
CA LYS A 92 -3.84 3.60 -9.71
C LYS A 92 -4.52 4.86 -10.26
N TYR A 93 -4.34 5.10 -11.56
CA TYR A 93 -4.87 6.27 -12.27
C TYR A 93 -6.03 5.96 -13.21
N VAL A 94 -6.06 4.76 -13.79
CA VAL A 94 -6.98 4.39 -14.86
C VAL A 94 -7.61 3.03 -14.60
N LEU A 95 -8.79 2.82 -15.19
CA LEU A 95 -9.48 1.53 -15.16
C LEU A 95 -8.99 0.58 -16.24
N PHE A 96 -8.46 1.08 -17.36
CA PHE A 96 -8.01 0.27 -18.49
C PHE A 96 -6.53 0.52 -18.81
N ARG A 97 -5.75 -0.56 -18.88
CA ARG A 97 -4.29 -0.51 -19.08
C ARG A 97 -3.80 0.11 -20.40
N HIS A 98 -4.67 0.21 -21.41
CA HIS A 98 -4.32 0.82 -22.70
C HIS A 98 -4.49 2.35 -22.68
N GLU A 99 -5.16 2.88 -21.65
CA GLU A 99 -5.34 4.31 -21.46
C GLU A 99 -4.13 4.95 -20.79
N PHE A 100 -3.55 4.22 -19.84
CA PHE A 100 -2.32 4.57 -19.13
C PHE A 100 -1.76 3.31 -18.47
N THR A 101 -0.46 3.29 -18.23
CA THR A 101 0.20 2.12 -17.65
C THR A 101 -0.30 1.85 -16.23
N TYR A 102 -0.51 0.57 -15.89
CA TYR A 102 -0.70 0.18 -14.50
C TYR A 102 0.64 0.20 -13.77
N HIS A 103 0.79 1.12 -12.84
CA HIS A 103 1.90 1.16 -11.90
C HIS A 103 1.61 0.28 -10.69
N ASN A 104 2.63 -0.13 -9.95
CA ASN A 104 2.54 -0.98 -8.75
C ASN A 104 1.84 -2.33 -9.05
N PRO A 105 2.60 -3.35 -9.52
CA PRO A 105 2.08 -4.70 -9.72
C PRO A 105 1.37 -5.23 -8.46
N THR A 106 0.41 -6.14 -8.65
CA THR A 106 -0.32 -6.76 -7.54
C THR A 106 0.64 -7.61 -6.69
N PRO A 107 0.80 -7.32 -5.39
CA PRO A 107 1.62 -8.15 -4.53
C PRO A 107 0.97 -9.51 -4.28
N ILE A 108 1.79 -10.56 -4.27
CA ILE A 108 1.37 -11.92 -3.95
C ILE A 108 1.88 -12.27 -2.55
N ALA A 109 0.95 -12.50 -1.64
CA ALA A 109 1.24 -12.95 -0.28
C ALA A 109 0.88 -14.43 -0.12
N ILE A 110 1.75 -15.21 0.52
CA ILE A 110 1.46 -16.61 0.87
C ILE A 110 1.16 -16.71 2.37
N ASP A 111 0.13 -17.47 2.71
CA ASP A 111 -0.30 -17.60 4.10
C ASP A 111 0.59 -18.56 4.90
N VAL A 112 0.73 -18.29 6.20
CA VAL A 112 1.38 -19.13 7.20
C VAL A 112 0.50 -19.10 8.45
N ALA A 113 -0.13 -20.21 8.80
CA ALA A 113 -0.97 -20.30 9.99
C ALA A 113 -0.12 -20.49 11.26
N ASP A 114 -0.64 -20.03 12.40
CA ASP A 114 0.04 -20.13 13.69
C ASP A 114 -0.09 -21.51 14.35
N ASP A 115 -0.91 -22.42 13.81
CA ASP A 115 -1.01 -23.84 14.19
C ASP A 115 -0.02 -24.75 13.46
N LEU A 116 0.75 -24.24 12.49
CA LEU A 116 1.75 -25.02 11.78
C LEU A 116 2.88 -25.45 12.72
N PRO A 117 3.28 -26.73 12.72
CA PRO A 117 4.46 -27.19 13.44
C PRO A 117 5.71 -26.40 13.04
N ASP A 118 6.63 -26.19 13.98
CA ASP A 118 7.81 -25.35 13.78
C ASP A 118 8.60 -25.72 12.53
N GLU A 119 8.87 -27.01 12.30
CA GLU A 119 9.62 -27.49 11.14
C GLU A 119 8.92 -27.19 9.81
N GLU A 120 7.60 -27.39 9.74
CA GLU A 120 6.80 -27.13 8.54
C GLU A 120 6.68 -25.63 8.27
N ARG A 121 6.42 -24.82 9.31
CA ARG A 121 6.40 -23.37 9.22
C ARG A 121 7.72 -22.85 8.66
N ASP A 122 8.82 -23.33 9.20
CA ASP A 122 10.16 -22.88 8.83
C ASP A 122 10.52 -23.27 7.39
N ALA A 123 10.17 -24.48 6.97
CA ALA A 123 10.32 -24.93 5.60
C ALA A 123 9.48 -24.09 4.63
N ARG A 124 8.23 -23.76 5.02
CA ARG A 124 7.32 -22.92 4.23
C ARG A 124 7.83 -21.49 4.09
N VAL A 125 8.27 -20.84 5.17
CA VAL A 125 8.85 -19.49 5.13
C VAL A 125 10.10 -19.45 4.25
N LYS A 126 10.97 -20.47 4.36
CA LYS A 126 12.15 -20.59 3.50
C LYS A 126 11.77 -20.72 2.02
N ALA A 127 10.80 -21.58 1.71
CA ALA A 127 10.33 -21.76 0.34
C ALA A 127 9.75 -20.46 -0.25
N ILE A 128 9.05 -19.66 0.56
CA ILE A 128 8.51 -18.36 0.13
C ILE A 128 9.65 -17.35 -0.12
N GLN A 129 10.60 -17.24 0.82
CA GLN A 129 11.73 -16.32 0.72
C GLN A 129 12.62 -16.61 -0.51
N GLU A 130 12.88 -17.89 -0.77
CA GLU A 130 13.79 -18.34 -1.82
C GLU A 130 13.09 -18.52 -3.18
N PHE A 131 11.77 -18.33 -3.24
CA PHE A 131 11.03 -18.48 -4.49
C PHE A 131 11.55 -17.48 -5.54
N SER A 132 11.99 -18.03 -6.67
CA SER A 132 12.37 -17.26 -7.86
C SER A 132 11.96 -18.00 -9.11
N TYR A 133 11.37 -17.27 -10.04
CA TYR A 133 11.00 -17.79 -11.35
C TYR A 133 11.45 -16.82 -12.45
N ASN A 134 12.39 -17.25 -13.30
CA ASN A 134 12.84 -16.44 -14.41
C ASN A 134 11.84 -16.50 -15.56
N TYR A 135 11.26 -15.36 -15.90
CA TYR A 135 10.36 -15.18 -17.02
C TYR A 135 10.89 -14.13 -17.99
N ILE A 136 11.43 -14.58 -19.12
CA ILE A 136 11.95 -13.71 -20.19
C ILE A 136 12.98 -12.70 -19.64
N GLY A 137 13.97 -13.19 -18.89
CA GLY A 137 15.05 -12.37 -18.33
C GLY A 137 14.65 -11.51 -17.13
N ARG A 138 13.46 -11.73 -16.55
CA ARG A 138 13.03 -11.10 -15.30
C ARG A 138 12.88 -12.17 -14.22
N ASP A 139 13.45 -11.93 -13.05
CA ASP A 139 13.25 -12.79 -11.90
C ASP A 139 11.98 -12.35 -11.17
N LEU A 140 11.00 -13.26 -11.11
CA LEU A 140 9.76 -13.07 -10.38
C LEU A 140 9.90 -13.69 -8.98
N HIS A 141 9.44 -12.95 -7.97
CA HIS A 141 9.48 -13.33 -6.57
C HIS A 141 8.10 -13.21 -5.93
N LEU A 142 7.94 -13.79 -4.75
CA LEU A 142 6.79 -13.51 -3.87
C LEU A 142 7.04 -12.23 -3.09
N ASP A 143 5.95 -11.54 -2.73
CA ASP A 143 6.02 -10.15 -2.25
C ASP A 143 5.79 -10.02 -0.74
N ALA A 144 5.07 -10.96 -0.12
CA ALA A 144 4.74 -10.87 1.30
C ALA A 144 4.40 -12.24 1.92
N ILE A 145 4.34 -12.27 3.26
CA ILE A 145 3.83 -13.42 4.03
C ILE A 145 2.65 -12.96 4.87
N ALA A 146 1.54 -13.71 4.81
CA ALA A 146 0.35 -13.46 5.62
C ALA A 146 0.27 -14.43 6.78
N ILE A 147 0.51 -13.95 8.00
CA ILE A 147 0.49 -14.78 9.22
C ILE A 147 -0.93 -14.81 9.76
N ARG A 148 -1.56 -16.00 9.76
CA ARG A 148 -2.96 -16.17 10.18
C ARG A 148 -3.06 -16.72 11.60
N SER A 149 -3.85 -16.04 12.43
CA SER A 149 -4.26 -16.56 13.73
C SER A 149 -5.37 -17.60 13.55
N THR A 150 -5.05 -18.89 13.66
CA THR A 150 -6.02 -19.99 13.65
C THR A 150 -6.22 -20.59 15.05
N GLN A 151 -5.22 -20.47 15.94
CA GLN A 151 -5.33 -20.93 17.32
C GLN A 151 -6.10 -19.98 18.25
N HIS A 152 -6.25 -18.71 17.84
CA HIS A 152 -6.88 -17.65 18.64
C HIS A 152 -6.20 -17.42 20.01
N ASP A 153 -4.89 -17.66 20.10
CA ASP A 153 -4.09 -17.45 21.30
C ASP A 153 -3.04 -16.35 21.08
N PRO A 154 -3.05 -15.26 21.88
CA PRO A 154 -2.09 -14.16 21.71
C PRO A 154 -0.61 -14.58 21.83
N ALA A 155 -0.29 -15.53 22.69
CA ALA A 155 1.09 -15.96 22.91
C ALA A 155 1.61 -16.82 21.75
N ALA A 156 0.81 -17.76 21.26
CA ALA A 156 1.09 -18.56 20.08
C ALA A 156 1.28 -17.68 18.85
N PHE A 157 0.37 -16.73 18.62
CA PHE A 157 0.46 -15.81 17.49
C PHE A 157 1.73 -14.95 17.56
N ALA A 158 2.04 -14.36 18.72
CA ALA A 158 3.27 -13.58 18.91
C ALA A 158 4.54 -14.42 18.68
N SER A 159 4.56 -15.68 19.15
CA SER A 159 5.67 -16.61 18.93
C SER A 159 5.87 -16.88 17.43
N THR A 160 4.80 -17.19 16.71
CA THR A 160 4.81 -17.42 15.26
C THR A 160 5.27 -16.18 14.51
N VAL A 161 4.73 -15.00 14.82
CA VAL A 161 5.14 -13.73 14.20
C VAL A 161 6.64 -13.49 14.38
N ASN A 162 7.16 -13.71 15.59
CA ASN A 162 8.57 -13.56 15.89
C ASN A 162 9.44 -14.57 15.11
N ALA A 163 9.02 -15.83 15.05
CA ALA A 163 9.73 -16.89 14.34
C ALA A 163 9.79 -16.66 12.83
N VAL A 164 8.66 -16.27 12.21
CA VAL A 164 8.60 -15.90 10.79
C VAL A 164 9.46 -14.68 10.52
N ALA A 165 9.32 -13.63 11.32
CA ALA A 165 10.04 -12.37 11.12
C ALA A 165 11.57 -12.52 11.22
N ALA A 166 12.06 -13.47 12.01
CA ALA A 166 13.49 -13.76 12.13
C ALA A 166 14.10 -14.41 10.88
N LYS A 167 13.28 -14.91 9.95
CA LYS A 167 13.71 -15.73 8.80
C LYS A 167 13.46 -15.10 7.44
N THR A 168 12.82 -13.93 7.41
CA THR A 168 12.45 -13.26 6.17
C THR A 168 12.47 -11.74 6.33
N ASP A 169 12.91 -11.06 5.29
CA ASP A 169 12.82 -9.60 5.13
C ASP A 169 11.56 -9.16 4.37
N LEU A 170 10.74 -10.10 3.89
CA LEU A 170 9.48 -9.81 3.21
C LEU A 170 8.51 -9.02 4.10
N PRO A 171 7.74 -8.10 3.53
CA PRO A 171 6.59 -7.50 4.21
C PRO A 171 5.67 -8.55 4.81
N LEU A 172 5.15 -8.25 6.00
CA LEU A 172 4.26 -9.14 6.74
C LEU A 172 2.85 -8.57 6.76
N ILE A 173 1.87 -9.45 6.66
CA ILE A 173 0.46 -9.18 6.88
C ILE A 173 0.05 -9.98 8.12
N LEU A 174 -0.46 -9.30 9.15
CA LEU A 174 -0.97 -9.96 10.35
C LEU A 174 -2.48 -10.13 10.20
N CYS A 175 -2.97 -11.37 10.23
CA CYS A 175 -4.36 -11.69 9.95
C CYS A 175 -5.07 -12.22 11.21
N THR A 176 -5.84 -11.35 11.87
CA THR A 176 -6.73 -11.64 12.98
C THR A 176 -7.79 -10.54 13.14
N TYR A 177 -9.00 -10.92 13.56
CA TYR A 177 -10.03 -9.96 13.98
C TYR A 177 -9.97 -9.63 15.47
N ASP A 178 -9.14 -10.32 16.25
CA ASP A 178 -8.99 -10.05 17.68
C ASP A 178 -7.88 -9.01 17.91
N ALA A 179 -8.23 -7.87 18.50
CA ALA A 179 -7.30 -6.79 18.74
C ALA A 179 -6.19 -7.15 19.76
N ALA A 180 -6.47 -8.01 20.74
CA ALA A 180 -5.46 -8.46 21.69
C ALA A 180 -4.41 -9.38 21.02
N ILE A 181 -4.86 -10.25 20.11
CA ILE A 181 -3.97 -11.08 19.29
C ILE A 181 -3.15 -10.19 18.34
N MET A 182 -3.79 -9.21 17.69
CA MET A 182 -3.11 -8.24 16.82
C MET A 182 -2.01 -7.49 17.58
N ALA A 183 -2.33 -6.99 18.77
CA ALA A 183 -1.38 -6.29 19.64
C ALA A 183 -0.19 -7.16 20.03
N ALA A 184 -0.43 -8.44 20.37
CA ALA A 184 0.62 -9.38 20.73
C ALA A 184 1.58 -9.66 19.57
N GLY A 185 1.06 -9.83 18.35
CA GLY A 185 1.88 -9.96 17.14
C GLY A 185 2.66 -8.69 16.81
N LEU A 186 2.00 -7.53 16.82
CA LEU A 186 2.62 -6.22 16.53
C LEU A 186 3.78 -5.90 17.45
N ALA A 187 3.67 -6.22 18.75
CA ALA A 187 4.72 -5.99 19.73
C ALA A 187 6.05 -6.67 19.35
N ARG A 188 6.04 -7.69 18.48
CA ARG A 188 7.24 -8.40 18.01
C ARG A 188 7.89 -7.74 16.79
N ILE A 189 7.16 -6.93 16.02
CA ILE A 189 7.60 -6.42 14.72
C ILE A 189 7.25 -4.94 14.47
N LYS A 190 7.22 -4.13 15.53
CA LYS A 190 6.86 -2.71 15.50
C LYS A 190 7.55 -1.88 14.40
N ASP A 191 8.82 -2.18 14.10
CA ASP A 191 9.64 -1.43 13.15
C ASP A 191 9.51 -1.94 11.70
N ARG A 192 8.72 -3.01 11.48
CA ARG A 192 8.51 -3.63 10.16
C ARG A 192 7.29 -3.12 9.42
N ARG A 193 6.46 -2.28 10.07
CA ARG A 193 5.26 -1.68 9.48
C ARG A 193 4.37 -2.67 8.70
N PRO A 194 3.91 -3.76 9.33
CA PRO A 194 3.07 -4.78 8.69
C PRO A 194 1.69 -4.23 8.30
N LEU A 195 0.99 -4.95 7.41
CA LEU A 195 -0.42 -4.70 7.13
C LEU A 195 -1.29 -5.41 8.17
N LEU A 196 -2.19 -4.67 8.80
CA LEU A 196 -3.10 -5.19 9.82
C LEU A 196 -4.40 -5.62 9.16
N TYR A 197 -4.69 -6.92 9.14
CA TYR A 197 -5.94 -7.48 8.66
C TYR A 197 -6.72 -8.03 9.87
N ALA A 198 -7.88 -7.52 10.26
CA ALA A 198 -8.61 -6.36 9.70
C ALA A 198 -9.56 -5.71 10.72
N ALA A 199 -9.93 -4.44 10.47
CA ALA A 199 -10.99 -3.73 11.16
C ALA A 199 -12.37 -4.03 10.54
N THR A 200 -13.34 -4.36 11.38
CA THR A 200 -14.75 -4.65 11.07
C THR A 200 -15.67 -3.72 11.89
N SER A 201 -16.99 -3.83 11.76
CA SER A 201 -17.95 -3.07 12.58
C SER A 201 -17.76 -3.26 14.08
N ASP A 202 -17.22 -4.40 14.50
CA ASP A 202 -17.24 -4.84 15.90
C ASP A 202 -15.96 -4.48 16.65
N ASN A 203 -14.86 -4.21 15.93
CA ASN A 203 -13.53 -4.01 16.51
C ASN A 203 -12.77 -2.79 15.94
N TRP A 204 -13.42 -1.97 15.09
CA TRP A 204 -12.72 -0.94 14.32
C TRP A 204 -11.94 0.03 15.19
N LYS A 205 -12.43 0.34 16.39
CA LYS A 205 -11.83 1.32 17.28
C LYS A 205 -10.51 0.81 17.85
N GLU A 206 -10.52 -0.40 18.40
CA GLU A 206 -9.33 -1.05 18.95
C GLU A 206 -8.28 -1.27 17.85
N MET A 207 -8.71 -1.67 16.65
CA MET A 207 -7.82 -1.84 15.50
C MET A 207 -7.25 -0.50 15.01
N ALA A 208 -8.04 0.58 15.03
CA ALA A 208 -7.58 1.92 14.70
C ALA A 208 -6.53 2.43 15.70
N GLU A 209 -6.75 2.23 17.00
CA GLU A 209 -5.81 2.59 18.06
C GLU A 209 -4.45 1.92 17.82
N LEU A 210 -4.44 0.63 17.49
CA LEU A 210 -3.22 -0.11 17.14
C LEU A 210 -2.56 0.43 15.86
N ALA A 211 -3.34 0.66 14.80
CA ALA A 211 -2.82 1.17 13.53
C ALA A 211 -2.16 2.55 13.68
N VAL A 212 -2.78 3.45 14.44
CA VAL A 212 -2.24 4.79 14.73
C VAL A 212 -0.99 4.69 15.60
N LEU A 213 -1.05 3.91 16.69
CA LEU A 213 0.06 3.76 17.64
C LEU A 213 1.34 3.22 16.99
N TYR A 214 1.19 2.24 16.09
CA TYR A 214 2.31 1.59 15.40
C TYR A 214 2.55 2.14 13.98
N HIS A 215 1.83 3.16 13.54
CA HIS A 215 1.90 3.76 12.20
C HIS A 215 1.79 2.72 11.06
N CYS A 216 0.95 1.71 11.25
CA CYS A 216 0.77 0.59 10.34
C CYS A 216 -0.45 0.79 9.42
N PRO A 217 -0.39 0.36 8.15
CA PRO A 217 -1.57 0.32 7.29
C PRO A 217 -2.60 -0.68 7.83
N LEU A 218 -3.89 -0.35 7.67
CA LEU A 218 -5.00 -1.13 8.20
C LEU A 218 -5.99 -1.52 7.10
N VAL A 219 -6.39 -2.78 7.09
CA VAL A 219 -7.46 -3.28 6.23
C VAL A 219 -8.81 -3.00 6.88
N VAL A 220 -9.75 -2.45 6.12
CA VAL A 220 -11.15 -2.29 6.47
C VAL A 220 -11.93 -3.39 5.77
N SER A 221 -12.59 -4.26 6.53
CA SER A 221 -13.35 -5.39 6.00
C SER A 221 -14.83 -5.22 6.31
N ALA A 222 -15.65 -5.25 5.26
CA ALA A 222 -17.10 -5.34 5.35
C ALA A 222 -17.61 -6.21 4.19
N PRO A 223 -17.58 -7.55 4.35
CA PRO A 223 -17.92 -8.48 3.29
C PRO A 223 -19.32 -8.24 2.73
N GLN A 224 -19.41 -8.08 1.41
CA GLN A 224 -20.66 -7.89 0.65
C GLN A 224 -21.48 -6.64 1.05
N ASP A 225 -20.92 -5.72 1.83
CA ASP A 225 -21.57 -4.48 2.22
C ASP A 225 -20.70 -3.26 1.92
N LEU A 226 -20.81 -2.76 0.70
CA LEU A 226 -20.08 -1.57 0.25
C LEU A 226 -20.50 -0.30 1.00
N THR A 227 -21.73 -0.26 1.52
CA THR A 227 -22.23 0.90 2.28
C THR A 227 -21.54 0.97 3.63
N LEU A 228 -21.50 -0.16 4.34
CA LEU A 228 -20.76 -0.29 5.59
C LEU A 228 -19.26 -0.09 5.37
N LEU A 229 -18.68 -0.67 4.31
CA LEU A 229 -17.26 -0.49 3.98
C LEU A 229 -16.90 1.00 3.83
N SER A 230 -17.69 1.74 3.07
CA SER A 230 -17.51 3.18 2.85
C SER A 230 -17.67 3.97 4.15
N SER A 231 -18.65 3.61 4.98
CA SER A 231 -18.88 4.22 6.29
C SER A 231 -17.69 4.01 7.23
N LEU A 232 -17.23 2.76 7.39
CA LEU A 232 -16.10 2.42 8.25
C LEU A 232 -14.80 3.07 7.78
N ALA A 233 -14.55 3.11 6.47
CA ALA A 233 -13.36 3.78 5.93
C ALA A 233 -13.35 5.29 6.28
N LYS A 234 -14.49 5.97 6.22
CA LYS A 234 -14.59 7.39 6.64
C LYS A 234 -14.33 7.55 8.12
N THR A 235 -14.94 6.71 8.96
CA THR A 235 -14.73 6.72 10.41
C THR A 235 -13.25 6.54 10.77
N LEU A 236 -12.57 5.59 10.12
CA LEU A 236 -11.14 5.33 10.35
C LEU A 236 -10.25 6.48 9.89
N LEU A 237 -10.57 7.13 8.76
CA LEU A 237 -9.87 8.32 8.29
C LEU A 237 -10.03 9.48 9.29
N GLU A 238 -11.25 9.73 9.78
CA GLU A 238 -11.54 10.77 10.78
C GLU A 238 -10.85 10.49 12.12
N TYR A 239 -10.71 9.21 12.48
CA TYR A 239 -9.97 8.78 13.67
C TYR A 239 -8.45 8.99 13.53
N GLY A 240 -7.93 9.07 12.30
CA GLY A 240 -6.53 9.36 12.01
C GLY A 240 -5.74 8.23 11.32
N VAL A 241 -6.41 7.13 10.92
CA VAL A 241 -5.78 6.06 10.15
C VAL A 241 -5.70 6.48 8.69
N SER A 242 -4.54 6.96 8.27
CA SER A 242 -4.35 7.55 6.92
C SER A 242 -4.13 6.53 5.81
N ASP A 243 -3.65 5.33 6.14
CA ASP A 243 -3.32 4.28 5.17
C ASP A 243 -4.28 3.11 5.32
N LEU A 244 -5.33 3.13 4.51
CA LEU A 244 -6.40 2.13 4.50
C LEU A 244 -6.34 1.26 3.24
N VAL A 245 -6.63 -0.02 3.43
CA VAL A 245 -6.82 -1.01 2.38
C VAL A 245 -8.24 -1.54 2.48
N LEU A 246 -8.94 -1.70 1.36
CA LEU A 246 -10.35 -2.07 1.36
C LEU A 246 -10.52 -3.56 1.07
N ASP A 247 -11.27 -4.24 1.93
CA ASP A 247 -11.73 -5.61 1.77
C ASP A 247 -13.26 -5.65 1.69
N PRO A 248 -13.85 -5.64 0.47
CA PRO A 248 -15.29 -5.81 0.29
C PRO A 248 -15.75 -7.27 0.46
N GLY A 249 -14.85 -8.18 0.84
CA GLY A 249 -15.05 -9.62 0.83
C GLY A 249 -14.86 -10.23 -0.56
N THR A 250 -14.50 -11.50 -0.59
CA THR A 250 -14.51 -12.32 -1.82
C THR A 250 -15.79 -13.13 -1.86
N SER A 251 -16.71 -12.82 -2.78
CA SER A 251 -17.79 -13.75 -3.13
C SER A 251 -17.28 -14.74 -4.18
N MET A 252 -17.39 -16.04 -3.90
CA MET A 252 -17.39 -17.07 -4.94
C MET A 252 -18.81 -17.20 -5.49
N ASP A 253 -19.42 -16.10 -5.91
CA ASP A 253 -20.73 -16.17 -6.57
C ASP A 253 -20.49 -16.43 -8.07
N PRO A 254 -20.89 -17.60 -8.61
CA PRO A 254 -20.63 -17.96 -10.01
C PRO A 254 -21.28 -17.00 -11.04
N ASN A 255 -22.12 -16.07 -10.61
CA ASN A 255 -22.90 -15.18 -11.48
C ASN A 255 -22.30 -13.79 -11.75
N LEU A 256 -21.11 -13.45 -11.24
CA LEU A 256 -20.53 -12.12 -11.50
C LEU A 256 -20.09 -11.92 -12.96
N ALA A 257 -19.96 -13.00 -13.75
CA ALA A 257 -19.62 -12.93 -15.17
C ALA A 257 -20.83 -12.68 -16.09
N THR A 258 -22.06 -12.68 -15.55
CA THR A 258 -23.32 -12.63 -16.33
C THR A 258 -24.18 -11.40 -16.06
N THR A 259 -23.70 -10.42 -15.28
CA THR A 259 -24.26 -9.06 -15.20
C THR A 259 -23.36 -8.06 -15.92
#